data_AF-A0AAD5EG38-F1
#
_entry.id   AF-A0AAD5EG38-F1
#
_cell.length_a   1.000
_cell.length_b   1.000
_cell.length_c   1.000
_cell.angle_alpha   90.00
_cell.angle_beta   90.00
_cell.angle_gamma   90.00
#
_symmetry.space_group_name_H-M   'P 1'
#
loop_
_entity.id
_entity.type
_entity.pdbx_description
1 polymer ?
#
loop_
_entity_poly.entity_id
_entity_poly.type
_entity_poly.pdbx_seq_one_letter_code
_entity_poly.pdbx_strand_id
1 'polypeptide(L)'
;MRKCINLEAKLHHQEETLKQLNSQILDGQQIKSMVSYYNEHQHDYEERQSQVSESTKYKRHDAYREFKQRVWDVHHNDEEMPLSEDENSDEDIIVGRAKQSLTCPLTTVYFENPVMSKLCKHNFSYHAIIQLFPRNNQAIECPIPGCDKHMSKDDLVQNHLLAKKVELAKRQETQRSKANTNYHVVTD
;
A
#
# COMPACT_ATOMS: atom_id res chain seq x y z
N MET A 1 11.69 4.92 4.58
CA MET A 1 10.84 5.42 3.48
C MET A 1 11.48 6.57 2.70
N ARG A 2 11.76 7.74 3.29
CA ARG A 2 12.40 8.88 2.58
C ARG A 2 13.67 8.50 1.80
N LYS A 3 14.58 7.74 2.41
CA LYS A 3 15.79 7.22 1.75
C LYS A 3 15.49 6.38 0.51
N CYS A 4 14.42 5.57 0.55
CA CYS A 4 14.02 4.71 -0.56
C CYS A 4 13.49 5.56 -1.73
N ILE A 5 12.61 6.53 -1.43
CA ILE A 5 12.06 7.45 -2.44
C ILE A 5 13.19 8.25 -3.11
N ASN A 6 14.14 8.78 -2.33
CA ASN A 6 15.28 9.51 -2.87
C ASN A 6 16.18 8.63 -3.75
N LEU A 7 16.38 7.37 -3.33
CA LEU A 7 17.19 6.42 -4.09
C LEU A 7 16.52 6.06 -5.41
N GLU A 8 15.21 5.79 -5.39
CA GLU A 8 14.42 5.49 -6.59
C GLU A 8 14.45 6.65 -7.59
N ALA A 9 14.22 7.88 -7.13
CA ALA A 9 14.31 9.07 -7.96
C ALA A 9 15.73 9.26 -8.54
N LYS A 10 16.77 9.00 -7.74
CA LYS A 10 18.16 9.07 -8.20
C LYS A 10 18.46 8.04 -9.29
N LEU A 11 18.03 6.79 -9.09
CA LEU A 11 18.24 5.72 -10.07
C LEU A 11 17.52 6.04 -11.40
N HIS A 12 16.28 6.52 -11.32
CA HIS A 12 15.53 6.94 -12.50
C HIS A 12 16.24 8.08 -13.26
N HIS A 13 16.74 9.09 -12.56
CA HIS A 13 17.50 10.18 -13.20
C HIS A 13 18.78 9.68 -13.90
N GLN A 14 19.51 8.77 -13.25
CA GLN A 14 20.71 8.17 -13.84
C GLN A 14 20.39 7.34 -15.09
N GLU A 15 19.32 6.55 -15.04
CA GLU A 15 18.84 5.78 -16.18
C GLU A 15 18.47 6.69 -17.36
N GLU A 16 17.70 7.74 -17.12
CA GLU A 16 17.31 8.71 -18.16
C GLU A 16 18.51 9.44 -18.75
N THR A 17 19.49 9.83 -17.93
CA THR A 17 20.73 10.47 -18.39
C THR A 17 21.49 9.52 -19.33
N LEU A 18 21.59 8.23 -19.00
CA LEU A 18 22.25 7.24 -19.84
C LEU A 18 21.47 6.96 -21.13
N LYS A 19 20.13 6.92 -21.09
CA LYS A 19 19.28 6.78 -22.29
C LYS A 19 19.45 7.95 -23.25
N GLN A 20 19.43 9.18 -22.73
CA GLN A 20 19.64 10.39 -23.53
C GLN A 20 21.00 10.35 -24.21
N LEU A 21 22.03 10.01 -23.44
CA LEU A 21 23.38 9.88 -23.95
C LEU A 21 23.48 8.79 -25.04
N ASN A 22 22.82 7.65 -24.86
CA ASN A 22 22.77 6.60 -25.89
C ASN A 22 22.07 7.08 -27.16
N SER A 23 20.97 7.83 -27.04
CA SER A 23 20.28 8.43 -28.20
C SER A 23 21.21 9.36 -28.99
N GLN A 24 21.91 10.26 -28.31
CA GLN A 24 22.83 11.21 -28.95
C GLN A 24 23.96 10.50 -29.73
N ILE A 25 24.46 9.37 -29.21
CA ILE A 25 25.45 8.54 -29.91
C ILE A 25 24.84 7.93 -31.18
N LEU A 26 23.63 7.37 -31.09
CA LEU A 26 22.94 6.76 -32.22
C LEU A 26 22.61 7.79 -33.31
N ASP A 27 22.28 9.01 -32.91
CA ASP A 27 22.00 10.14 -33.80
C ASP A 27 23.28 10.74 -34.43
N GLY A 28 24.46 10.19 -34.13
CA GLY A 28 25.75 10.61 -34.69
C GLY A 28 26.27 11.95 -34.13
N GLN A 29 25.75 12.40 -32.98
CA GLN A 29 26.23 13.63 -32.36
C GLN A 29 27.62 13.44 -31.75
N GLN A 30 28.49 14.46 -31.86
CA GLN A 30 29.77 14.45 -31.17
C GLN A 30 29.62 14.79 -29.69
N ILE A 31 29.78 13.79 -28.83
CA ILE A 31 29.87 13.97 -27.38
C ILE A 31 31.35 14.08 -26.99
N LYS A 32 31.77 15.29 -26.56
CA LYS A 32 33.17 15.56 -26.19
C LYS A 32 33.71 14.63 -25.09
N SER A 33 32.90 14.36 -24.07
CA SER A 33 33.27 13.51 -22.93
C SER A 33 32.01 12.93 -22.28
N MET A 34 31.89 11.61 -22.34
CA MET A 34 30.80 10.85 -21.73
C MET A 34 30.70 11.09 -20.23
N VAL A 35 31.86 11.09 -19.56
CA VAL A 35 31.98 11.24 -18.11
C VAL A 35 31.60 12.66 -17.69
N SER A 36 32.04 13.66 -18.45
CA SER A 36 31.71 15.06 -18.15
C SER A 36 30.21 15.31 -18.30
N TYR A 37 29.60 14.82 -19.39
CA TYR A 37 28.14 14.91 -19.60
C TYR A 37 27.36 14.30 -18.44
N TYR A 38 27.72 13.08 -18.04
CA TYR A 38 27.06 12.39 -16.93
C TYR A 38 27.20 13.15 -15.61
N ASN A 39 28.41 13.63 -15.29
CA ASN A 39 28.68 14.34 -14.04
C ASN A 39 27.94 15.68 -13.97
N GLU A 40 27.87 16.42 -15.08
CA GLU A 40 27.12 17.68 -15.19
C GLU A 40 25.62 17.44 -14.92
N HIS A 41 25.02 16.46 -15.60
CA HIS A 41 23.63 16.09 -15.38
C HIS A 41 23.34 15.60 -13.95
N GLN A 42 24.30 14.92 -13.32
CA GLN A 42 24.18 14.47 -11.93
C GLN A 42 24.23 15.64 -10.96
N HIS A 43 25.13 16.61 -11.19
CA HIS A 43 25.25 17.82 -10.39
C HIS A 43 23.97 18.68 -10.49
N ASP A 44 23.48 18.92 -11.70
CA ASP A 44 22.26 19.69 -11.94
C ASP A 44 21.02 19.05 -11.31
N TYR A 45 20.97 17.71 -11.26
CA TYR A 45 19.93 17.00 -10.54
C TYR A 45 20.04 17.20 -9.03
N GLU A 46 21.24 17.09 -8.47
CA GLU A 46 21.48 17.28 -7.04
C GLU A 46 21.15 18.72 -6.59
N GLU A 47 21.53 19.73 -7.38
CA GLU A 47 21.16 21.13 -7.13
C GLU A 47 19.64 21.32 -7.18
N ARG A 48 18.96 20.84 -8.23
CA ARG A 48 17.50 20.94 -8.33
C ARG A 48 16.82 20.26 -7.16
N GLN A 49 17.26 19.05 -6.81
CA GLN A 49 16.72 18.32 -5.66
C GLN A 49 16.97 19.08 -4.36
N SER A 50 18.08 19.79 -4.17
CA SER A 50 18.33 20.55 -2.94
C SER A 50 17.30 21.66 -2.70
N GLN A 51 16.74 22.23 -3.78
CA GLN A 51 15.78 23.34 -3.74
C GLN A 51 14.33 22.89 -3.56
N VAL A 52 14.00 21.63 -3.86
CA VAL A 52 12.64 21.10 -3.70
C VAL A 52 12.34 20.86 -2.21
N SER A 53 11.21 21.40 -1.74
CA SER A 53 10.76 21.26 -0.36
C SER A 53 10.54 19.78 0.04
N GLU A 54 10.75 19.44 1.32
CA GLU A 54 10.44 18.10 1.82
C GLU A 54 8.96 17.73 1.64
N SER A 55 8.07 18.72 1.71
CA SER A 55 6.65 18.54 1.48
C SER A 55 6.39 18.01 0.07
N THR A 56 6.93 18.70 -0.92
CA THR A 56 6.81 18.34 -2.33
C THR A 56 7.44 16.97 -2.63
N LYS A 57 8.60 16.67 -2.03
CA LYS A 57 9.30 15.39 -2.25
C LYS A 57 8.55 14.18 -1.71
N TYR A 58 7.95 14.31 -0.53
CA TYR A 58 7.47 13.14 0.22
C TYR A 58 5.98 13.17 0.52
N LYS A 59 5.39 14.31 0.93
CA LYS A 59 4.00 14.33 1.42
C LYS A 59 3.00 13.89 0.34
N ARG A 60 3.26 14.19 -0.93
CA ARG A 60 2.43 13.77 -2.07
C ARG A 60 2.75 12.37 -2.61
N HIS A 61 3.77 11.70 -2.08
CA HIS A 61 4.19 10.39 -2.56
C HIS A 61 3.38 9.28 -1.88
N ASP A 62 2.71 8.42 -2.66
CA ASP A 62 1.83 7.35 -2.14
C ASP A 62 2.51 6.46 -1.11
N ALA A 63 3.68 5.91 -1.43
CA ALA A 63 4.44 5.07 -0.50
C ALA A 63 4.78 5.78 0.83
N TYR A 64 4.98 7.10 0.82
CA TYR A 64 5.22 7.87 2.04
C TYR A 64 3.92 8.08 2.84
N ARG A 65 2.81 8.41 2.17
CA ARG A 65 1.48 8.53 2.79
C ARG A 65 1.06 7.21 3.43
N GLU A 66 1.17 6.10 2.70
CA GLU A 66 0.87 4.76 3.21
C GLU A 66 1.75 4.35 4.38
N PHE A 67 3.04 4.70 4.34
CA PHE A 67 3.94 4.45 5.46
C PHE A 67 3.51 5.25 6.70
N LYS A 68 3.21 6.54 6.53
CA LYS A 68 2.76 7.42 7.61
C LYS A 68 1.43 6.95 8.20
N GLN A 69 0.48 6.54 7.36
CA GLN A 69 -0.78 5.94 7.80
C GLN A 69 -0.54 4.64 8.57
N ARG A 70 0.31 3.73 8.06
CA ARG A 70 0.63 2.49 8.78
C ARG A 70 1.25 2.72 10.15
N VAL A 71 2.06 3.77 10.29
CA VAL A 71 2.61 4.19 11.59
C VAL A 71 1.51 4.75 12.49
N TRP A 72 0.59 5.53 11.95
CA TRP A 72 -0.56 6.09 12.67
C TRP A 72 -1.51 5.00 13.21
N ASP A 73 -1.86 4.03 12.35
CA ASP A 73 -2.77 2.91 12.65
C ASP A 73 -2.30 2.04 13.84
N VAL A 74 -1.02 2.09 14.22
CA VAL A 74 -0.50 1.34 15.38
C VAL A 74 -1.11 1.83 16.68
N HIS A 75 -1.39 3.13 16.80
CA HIS A 75 -1.85 3.77 18.02
C HIS A 75 -3.28 4.33 17.92
N HIS A 76 -3.83 4.44 16.71
CA HIS A 76 -5.14 5.05 16.46
C HIS A 76 -5.96 4.15 15.54
N ASN A 77 -6.68 3.18 16.13
CA ASN A 77 -7.47 2.24 15.36
C ASN A 77 -8.71 2.94 14.77
N ASP A 78 -8.94 2.75 13.47
CA ASP A 78 -10.09 3.29 12.72
C ASP A 78 -10.19 4.83 12.65
N GLU A 79 -9.16 5.56 13.09
CA GLU A 79 -9.05 7.01 12.92
C GLU A 79 -8.16 7.34 11.73
N GLU A 80 -8.64 8.22 10.85
CA GLU A 80 -7.83 8.73 9.75
C GLU A 80 -6.66 9.54 10.33
N MET A 81 -5.47 9.36 9.74
CA MET A 81 -4.33 10.17 10.14
C MET A 81 -4.65 11.62 9.79
N PRO A 82 -4.56 12.56 10.74
CA PRO A 82 -4.83 13.96 10.47
C PRO A 82 -3.92 14.44 9.34
N LEU A 83 -4.57 14.94 8.30
CA LEU A 83 -3.93 15.67 7.21
C LEU A 83 -3.38 16.96 7.81
N SER A 84 -2.07 17.22 7.64
CA SER A 84 -1.47 18.44 8.18
C SER A 84 -2.11 19.68 7.54
N GLU A 85 -2.34 20.75 8.31
CA GLU A 85 -3.08 21.98 7.96
C GLU A 85 -2.60 22.74 6.68
N ASP A 86 -1.50 22.30 6.05
CA ASP A 86 -0.98 22.87 4.79
C ASP A 86 -1.77 22.42 3.54
N GLU A 87 -2.84 21.63 3.69
CA GLU A 87 -3.62 21.01 2.59
C GLU A 87 -4.79 21.88 2.06
N ASN A 88 -4.74 23.20 2.21
CA ASN A 88 -5.76 24.12 1.68
C ASN A 88 -5.29 24.89 0.43
N SER A 89 -4.54 24.25 -0.48
CA SER A 89 -4.34 24.82 -1.83
C SER A 89 -4.47 23.71 -2.87
N ASP A 90 -5.68 23.66 -3.40
CA ASP A 90 -6.06 23.29 -4.76
C ASP A 90 -6.04 21.80 -5.14
N GLU A 91 -7.27 21.28 -5.17
CA GLU A 91 -7.75 20.15 -5.98
C GLU A 91 -7.18 18.76 -5.67
N ASP A 92 -7.59 18.17 -4.54
CA ASP A 92 -7.46 16.73 -4.32
C ASP A 92 -8.83 16.10 -4.03
N ILE A 93 -9.29 15.24 -4.95
CA ILE A 93 -10.42 14.33 -4.73
C ILE A 93 -10.11 13.55 -3.44
N ILE A 94 -10.95 13.77 -2.42
CA ILE A 94 -10.91 13.01 -1.19
C ILE A 94 -11.28 11.56 -1.52
N VAL A 95 -10.28 10.72 -1.76
CA VAL A 95 -10.49 9.27 -1.80
C VAL A 95 -10.69 8.84 -0.35
N GLY A 96 -11.91 9.03 0.15
CA GLY A 96 -12.34 8.46 1.42
C GLY A 96 -12.08 6.97 1.36
N ARG A 97 -11.25 6.45 2.26
CA ARG A 97 -10.93 5.03 2.26
C ARG A 97 -12.20 4.30 2.66
N ALA A 98 -12.80 3.56 1.73
CA ALA A 98 -13.88 2.64 2.07
C ALA A 98 -13.38 1.77 3.22
N LYS A 99 -14.06 1.80 4.38
CA LYS A 99 -13.71 1.00 5.55
C LYS A 99 -13.59 -0.45 5.09
N GLN A 100 -12.36 -0.95 5.03
CA GLN A 100 -12.12 -2.34 4.64
C GLN A 100 -12.70 -3.21 5.75
N SER A 101 -13.77 -3.94 5.45
CA SER A 101 -14.37 -4.85 6.44
C SER A 101 -13.32 -5.82 6.97
N LEU A 102 -13.34 -6.05 8.29
CA LEU A 102 -12.54 -7.08 8.96
C LEU A 102 -13.28 -8.43 9.01
N THR A 103 -14.51 -8.49 8.49
CA THR A 103 -15.28 -9.72 8.35
C THR A 103 -15.18 -10.29 6.95
N CYS A 104 -15.13 -11.61 6.87
CA CYS A 104 -15.07 -12.33 5.62
C CYS A 104 -16.45 -12.32 4.93
N PRO A 105 -16.53 -11.98 3.63
CA PRO A 105 -17.79 -11.95 2.90
C PRO A 105 -18.45 -13.35 2.74
N LEU A 106 -17.69 -14.43 2.94
CA LEU A 106 -18.21 -15.81 2.87
C LEU A 106 -18.69 -16.33 4.23
N THR A 107 -17.96 -16.05 5.31
CA THR A 107 -18.26 -16.59 6.64
C THR A 107 -19.01 -15.60 7.53
N THR A 108 -19.04 -14.32 7.14
CA THR A 108 -19.63 -13.19 7.88
C THR A 108 -19.02 -12.92 9.27
N VAL A 109 -17.99 -13.67 9.65
CA VAL A 109 -17.20 -13.48 10.87
C VAL A 109 -15.83 -12.90 10.55
N TYR A 110 -15.06 -12.54 11.58
CA TYR A 110 -13.68 -12.09 11.41
C TYR A 110 -12.87 -13.03 10.52
N PHE A 111 -12.00 -12.47 9.66
CA PHE A 111 -11.15 -13.29 8.82
C PHE A 111 -10.27 -14.26 9.63
N GLU A 112 -10.12 -15.46 9.09
CA GLU A 112 -9.20 -16.48 9.59
C GLU A 112 -8.26 -16.86 8.46
N ASN A 113 -6.95 -16.71 8.68
CA ASN A 113 -5.92 -16.88 7.66
C ASN A 113 -6.32 -16.21 6.33
N PRO A 114 -6.54 -14.88 6.31
CA PRO A 114 -7.06 -14.20 5.13
C PRO A 114 -6.15 -14.40 3.91
N VAL A 115 -6.78 -14.67 2.78
CA VAL A 115 -6.15 -14.72 1.46
C VAL A 115 -6.81 -13.70 0.53
N MET A 116 -6.03 -13.23 -0.44
CA MET A 116 -6.43 -12.27 -1.45
C MET A 116 -6.25 -12.87 -2.84
N SER A 117 -7.22 -12.67 -3.73
CA SER A 117 -7.03 -12.94 -5.15
C SER A 117 -6.09 -11.92 -5.78
N LYS A 118 -5.04 -12.37 -6.48
CA LYS A 118 -4.17 -11.49 -7.26
C LYS A 118 -4.93 -10.74 -8.37
N LEU A 119 -6.02 -11.31 -8.88
CA LEU A 119 -6.78 -10.84 -10.03
C LEU A 119 -7.80 -9.74 -9.70
N CYS A 120 -8.54 -9.89 -8.60
CA CYS A 120 -9.60 -8.93 -8.21
C CYS A 120 -9.37 -8.24 -6.86
N LYS A 121 -8.30 -8.60 -6.13
CA LYS A 121 -7.94 -8.06 -4.80
C LYS A 121 -8.98 -8.30 -3.70
N HIS A 122 -10.05 -9.06 -3.96
CA HIS A 122 -11.00 -9.48 -2.93
C HIS A 122 -10.37 -10.46 -1.94
N ASN A 123 -10.84 -10.39 -0.69
CA ASN A 123 -10.29 -11.11 0.44
C ASN A 123 -11.28 -12.13 1.00
N PHE A 124 -10.78 -13.29 1.38
CA PHE A 124 -11.56 -14.39 1.92
C PHE A 124 -10.81 -15.08 3.07
N SER A 125 -11.52 -15.71 4.00
CA SER A 125 -10.88 -16.65 4.93
C SER A 125 -10.42 -17.88 4.15
N TYR A 126 -9.18 -18.34 4.37
CA TYR A 126 -8.58 -19.42 3.57
C TYR A 126 -9.47 -20.66 3.49
N HIS A 127 -9.94 -21.15 4.63
CA HIS A 127 -10.78 -22.34 4.66
C HIS A 127 -12.09 -22.18 3.88
N ALA A 128 -12.69 -20.98 3.92
CA ALA A 128 -13.97 -20.71 3.26
C ALA A 128 -13.84 -20.70 1.73
N ILE A 129 -12.83 -20.00 1.19
CA ILE A 129 -12.63 -19.94 -0.26
C ILE A 129 -12.12 -21.27 -0.82
N ILE A 130 -11.28 -22.01 -0.09
CA ILE A 130 -10.75 -23.30 -0.54
C ILE A 130 -11.84 -24.34 -0.72
N GLN A 131 -12.90 -24.31 0.11
CA GLN A 131 -14.04 -25.22 -0.01
C GLN A 131 -14.86 -25.01 -1.29
N LEU A 132 -14.81 -23.83 -1.89
CA LEU A 132 -15.51 -23.54 -3.15
C LEU A 132 -14.79 -24.11 -4.37
N PHE A 133 -13.49 -24.39 -4.28
CA PHE A 133 -12.75 -24.96 -5.41
C PHE A 133 -13.08 -26.44 -5.62
N PRO A 134 -13.34 -26.86 -6.86
CA PRO A 134 -13.55 -28.26 -7.17
C PRO A 134 -12.27 -29.08 -7.02
N ARG A 135 -12.42 -30.41 -6.86
CA ARG A 135 -11.29 -31.35 -6.64
C ARG A 135 -10.34 -31.44 -7.83
N ASN A 136 -10.79 -31.10 -9.03
CA ASN A 136 -10.00 -31.11 -10.27
C ASN A 136 -9.13 -29.85 -10.45
N ASN A 137 -9.01 -28.99 -9.43
CA ASN A 137 -8.23 -27.74 -9.48
C ASN A 137 -8.69 -26.75 -10.57
N GLN A 138 -9.94 -26.87 -11.04
CA GLN A 138 -10.51 -25.91 -11.98
C GLN A 138 -10.72 -24.54 -11.32
N ALA A 139 -10.57 -23.49 -12.12
CA ALA A 139 -10.86 -22.12 -11.70
C ALA A 139 -12.35 -21.95 -11.36
N ILE A 140 -12.63 -21.09 -10.39
CA ILE A 140 -13.97 -20.69 -9.98
C ILE A 140 -14.19 -19.20 -10.24
N GLU A 141 -15.43 -18.78 -10.40
CA GLU A 141 -15.78 -17.36 -10.41
C GLU A 141 -15.62 -16.76 -9.01
N CYS A 142 -15.25 -15.48 -8.96
CA CYS A 142 -15.16 -14.75 -7.70
C CYS A 142 -16.53 -14.71 -6.99
N PRO A 143 -16.64 -15.20 -5.73
CA PRO A 143 -17.92 -15.27 -5.04
C PRO A 143 -18.41 -13.91 -4.51
N ILE A 144 -17.78 -12.80 -4.91
CA ILE A 144 -18.24 -11.45 -4.60
C ILE A 144 -19.25 -11.04 -5.69
N PRO A 145 -20.49 -10.67 -5.31
CA PRO A 145 -21.48 -10.21 -6.27
C PRO A 145 -20.95 -9.07 -7.15
N GLY A 146 -21.10 -9.20 -8.46
CA GLY A 146 -20.65 -8.21 -9.43
C GLY A 146 -19.17 -8.30 -9.84
N CYS A 147 -18.42 -9.30 -9.37
CA CYS A 147 -17.06 -9.57 -9.83
C CYS A 147 -17.05 -10.72 -10.85
N ASP A 148 -16.51 -10.48 -12.04
CA ASP A 148 -16.47 -11.40 -13.19
C ASP A 148 -15.17 -12.24 -13.28
N LYS A 149 -14.26 -12.07 -12.32
CA LYS A 149 -12.92 -12.66 -12.38
C LYS A 149 -12.95 -14.12 -11.98
N HIS A 150 -12.36 -14.97 -12.83
CA HIS A 150 -12.17 -16.39 -12.57
C HIS A 150 -10.77 -16.61 -12.00
N MET A 151 -10.69 -17.30 -10.87
CA MET A 151 -9.43 -17.52 -10.15
C MET A 151 -9.21 -19.00 -9.86
N SER A 152 -7.95 -19.42 -9.87
CA SER A 152 -7.47 -20.73 -9.41
C SER A 152 -6.96 -20.63 -7.97
N LYS A 153 -6.59 -21.77 -7.37
CA LYS A 153 -5.94 -21.78 -6.03
C LYS A 153 -4.62 -21.02 -6.03
N ASP A 154 -3.87 -21.08 -7.13
CA ASP A 154 -2.55 -20.43 -7.26
C ASP A 154 -2.66 -18.90 -7.42
N ASP A 155 -3.87 -18.40 -7.67
CA ASP A 155 -4.17 -16.96 -7.71
C ASP A 155 -4.36 -16.35 -6.32
N LEU A 156 -4.51 -17.19 -5.28
CA LEU A 156 -4.67 -16.76 -3.91
C LEU A 156 -3.33 -16.56 -3.23
N VAL A 157 -3.14 -15.39 -2.62
CA VAL A 157 -1.95 -15.03 -1.85
C VAL A 157 -2.35 -14.68 -0.41
N GLN A 158 -1.52 -15.05 0.56
CA GLN A 158 -1.79 -14.69 1.96
C GLN A 158 -1.81 -13.18 2.15
N ASN A 159 -2.82 -12.68 2.87
CA ASN A 159 -2.93 -11.27 3.22
C ASN A 159 -2.53 -11.05 4.68
N HIS A 160 -1.22 -11.03 4.94
CA HIS A 160 -0.66 -10.83 6.28
C HIS A 160 -1.05 -9.48 6.91
N LEU A 161 -1.26 -8.45 6.09
CA LEU A 161 -1.68 -7.14 6.58
C LEU A 161 -3.11 -7.21 7.16
N LEU A 162 -4.04 -7.84 6.45
CA LEU A 162 -5.39 -8.05 6.94
C LEU A 162 -5.42 -8.97 8.16
N ALA A 163 -4.59 -10.01 8.19
CA ALA A 163 -4.45 -10.89 9.35
C ALA A 163 -4.05 -10.10 10.61
N LYS A 164 -3.05 -9.23 10.49
CA LYS A 164 -2.59 -8.38 11.59
C LYS A 164 -3.68 -7.40 12.05
N LYS A 165 -4.43 -6.79 11.12
CA LYS A 165 -5.55 -5.89 11.46
C LYS A 165 -6.64 -6.62 12.26
N VAL A 166 -7.03 -7.81 11.81
CA VAL A 166 -8.05 -8.63 12.49
C VAL A 166 -7.59 -9.05 13.88
N GLU A 167 -6.32 -9.43 14.02
CA GLU A 167 -5.74 -9.76 15.33
C GLU A 167 -5.77 -8.58 16.30
N LEU A 168 -5.39 -7.39 15.83
CA LEU A 168 -5.45 -6.17 16.64
C LEU A 168 -6.88 -5.84 17.07
N ALA A 169 -7.86 -5.92 16.16
CA ALA A 169 -9.26 -5.69 16.48
C ALA A 169 -9.79 -6.67 17.54
N LYS A 170 -9.53 -7.98 17.37
CA LYS A 170 -9.91 -9.02 18.34
C LYS A 170 -9.30 -8.78 19.72
N ARG A 171 -8.03 -8.35 19.77
CA ARG A 171 -7.35 -8.02 21.05
C ARG A 171 -8.01 -6.82 21.73
N GLN A 172 -8.35 -5.78 20.98
CA GLN A 172 -9.00 -4.58 21.52
C GLN A 172 -10.40 -4.87 22.04
N GLU A 173 -11.21 -5.64 21.30
CA GLU A 173 -12.52 -6.10 21.76
C GLU A 173 -12.41 -6.87 23.08
N THR A 174 -11.47 -7.83 23.15
CA THR A 174 -11.24 -8.61 24.37
C THR A 174 -10.84 -7.71 25.56
N GLN A 175 -10.02 -6.68 25.34
CA GLN A 175 -9.64 -5.72 26.38
C GLN A 175 -10.83 -4.86 26.82
N ARG A 176 -11.65 -4.36 25.88
CA ARG A 176 -12.87 -3.59 26.17
C ARG A 176 -13.89 -4.44 26.95
N SER A 177 -14.10 -5.70 26.56
CA SER A 177 -14.98 -6.62 27.27
C SER A 177 -14.49 -6.87 28.70
N LYS A 178 -13.20 -7.12 28.91
CA LYS A 178 -12.62 -7.32 30.26
C LYS A 178 -12.74 -6.09 31.14
N ALA A 179 -12.54 -4.89 30.59
CA ALA A 179 -12.74 -3.63 31.32
C ALA A 179 -14.21 -3.43 31.71
N ASN A 180 -15.16 -3.83 30.86
CA ASN A 180 -16.59 -3.69 31.12
C ASN A 180 -17.13 -4.72 32.14
N THR A 181 -16.62 -5.95 32.14
CA THR A 181 -17.02 -6.98 33.13
C THR A 181 -16.62 -6.60 34.56
N ASN A 182 -15.56 -5.82 34.73
CA ASN A 182 -15.10 -5.36 36.05
C ASN A 182 -16.00 -4.31 36.71
N TYR A 183 -16.94 -3.70 35.98
CA TYR A 183 -17.90 -2.73 36.53
C TYR A 183 -19.18 -3.38 37.07
N HIS A 184 -19.48 -4.64 36.72
CA HIS A 184 -20.75 -5.28 37.12
C HIS A 184 -20.65 -6.13 38.39
N VAL A 185 -19.44 -6.35 38.94
CA VAL A 185 -19.21 -7.18 40.15
C VAL A 185 -19.08 -6.33 41.43
N VAL A 186 -19.26 -5.02 41.36
CA VAL A 186 -19.07 -4.09 42.50
C VAL A 186 -20.39 -3.50 43.01
N THR A 187 -21.53 -3.95 42.47
CA THR A 187 -22.87 -3.52 42.91
C THR A 187 -23.71 -4.73 43.29
N ASP A 188 -23.42 -5.33 44.44
CA ASP A 188 -24.35 -6.12 45.25
C ASP A 188 -23.91 -6.06 46.72
#